data_AF-A0A2T1DV42-F1
#
_entry.id   AF-A0A2T1DV42-F1
#
_cell.length_a   1.000
_cell.length_b   1.000
_cell.length_c   1.000
_cell.angle_alpha   90.00
_cell.angle_beta   90.00
_cell.angle_gamma   90.00
#
_symmetry.space_group_name_H-M   'P 1'
#
loop_
_entity.id
_entity.type
_entity.pdbx_description
1 polymer ?
#
loop_
_entity_poly.entity_id
_entity_poly.type
_entity_poly.pdbx_seq_one_letter_code
_entity_poly.pdbx_strand_id
1 'polypeptide(L)'
;MIQTETIKQSGITKLYNAYFHEPTSQLFKLHAKLDALVLQAYGFNPNNDLLEKLLTLNLELAEKEKRGEPVVSPWAPNDSNQ
;
A
#
# COMPACT_ATOMS: atom_id res chain seq x y z
N MET A 1 17.28 13.03 35.44
CA MET A 1 17.84 12.08 34.45
C MET A 1 16.67 11.50 33.66
N ILE A 2 16.56 11.81 32.38
CA ILE A 2 15.55 11.17 31.52
C ILE A 2 16.21 9.91 30.96
N GLN A 3 15.66 8.74 31.28
CA GLN A 3 16.08 7.48 30.66
C GLN A 3 15.60 7.52 29.21
N THR A 4 16.52 7.66 28.26
CA THR A 4 16.21 7.42 26.85
C THR A 4 16.13 5.92 26.66
N GLU A 5 14.92 5.38 26.49
CA GLU A 5 14.75 3.99 26.07
C GLU A 5 15.34 3.82 24.67
N THR A 6 16.38 2.99 24.57
CA THR A 6 16.96 2.61 23.28
C THR A 6 15.95 1.75 22.54
N ILE A 7 15.23 2.33 21.58
CA ILE A 7 14.33 1.56 20.69
C ILE A 7 15.17 0.49 20.01
N LYS A 8 14.90 -0.78 20.32
CA LYS A 8 15.63 -1.93 19.75
C LYS A 8 15.38 -1.96 18.25
N GLN A 9 16.34 -1.48 17.46
CA GLN A 9 16.23 -1.49 16.01
C GLN A 9 16.43 -2.91 15.46
N SER A 10 15.37 -3.44 14.86
CA SER A 10 15.43 -4.66 14.06
C SER A 10 16.30 -4.46 12.81
N GLY A 11 16.78 -5.54 12.20
CA GLY A 11 17.56 -5.48 10.95
C GLY A 11 16.81 -4.77 9.82
N ILE A 12 15.48 -4.92 9.75
CA ILE A 12 14.62 -4.26 8.77
C ILE A 12 14.55 -2.76 9.06
N THR A 13 14.36 -2.36 10.31
CA THR A 13 14.32 -0.94 10.70
C THR A 13 15.61 -0.23 10.29
N LYS A 14 16.77 -0.86 10.49
CA LYS A 14 18.06 -0.32 10.06
C LYS A 14 18.17 -0.18 8.55
N LEU A 15 17.73 -1.21 7.81
CA LEU A 15 17.74 -1.22 6.34
C LEU A 15 16.90 -0.07 5.76
N TYR A 16 15.67 0.10 6.26
CA TYR A 16 14.79 1.18 5.77
C TYR A 16 15.35 2.56 6.10
N ASN A 17 15.80 2.77 7.34
CA ASN A 17 16.36 4.07 7.73
C ASN A 17 17.60 4.46 6.90
N ALA A 18 18.42 3.48 6.52
CA ALA A 18 19.66 3.74 5.76
C ALA A 18 19.42 3.98 4.27
N TYR A 19 18.44 3.30 3.66
CA TYR A 19 18.34 3.23 2.20
C TYR A 19 17.03 3.76 1.61
N PHE A 20 15.94 3.83 2.39
CA PHE A 20 14.63 4.16 1.83
C PHE A 20 14.53 5.62 1.35
N HIS A 21 15.34 6.54 1.87
CA HIS A 21 15.36 7.93 1.43
C HIS A 21 16.50 8.26 0.47
N GLU A 22 17.34 7.28 0.14
CA GLU A 22 18.49 7.44 -0.75
C GLU A 22 18.10 7.05 -2.19
N PRO A 23 17.95 7.99 -3.14
CA PRO A 23 17.44 7.70 -4.47
C PRO A 23 18.31 6.73 -5.27
N THR A 24 19.60 6.68 -4.96
CA THR A 24 20.53 5.76 -5.64
C THR A 24 20.41 4.32 -5.14
N SER A 25 19.80 4.10 -3.96
CA SER A 25 19.70 2.79 -3.33
C SER A 25 18.80 1.83 -4.11
N GLN A 26 19.10 0.54 -4.00
CA GLN A 26 18.27 -0.49 -4.61
C GLN A 26 16.89 -0.58 -3.94
N LEU A 27 16.82 -0.34 -2.62
CA LEU A 27 15.57 -0.37 -1.87
C LEU A 27 14.59 0.69 -2.39
N PHE A 28 15.05 1.93 -2.54
CA PHE A 28 14.23 3.02 -3.06
C PHE A 28 13.68 2.71 -4.46
N LYS A 29 14.55 2.24 -5.37
CA LYS A 29 14.17 1.91 -6.76
C LYS A 29 13.17 0.76 -6.83
N LEU A 30 13.30 -0.24 -5.97
CA LEU A 30 12.36 -1.36 -5.91
C LEU A 30 10.98 -0.92 -5.40
N HIS A 31 10.93 -0.03 -4.39
CA HIS A 31 9.68 0.55 -3.92
C HIS A 31 9.00 1.38 -4.99
N ALA A 32 9.72 2.24 -5.71
CA ALA A 32 9.16 3.01 -6.82
C ALA A 32 8.57 2.11 -7.93
N LYS A 33 9.21 0.97 -8.22
CA LYS A 33 8.69 -0.02 -9.17
C LYS A 33 7.43 -0.70 -8.64
N LEU A 34 7.41 -1.03 -7.36
CA LEU A 34 6.24 -1.63 -6.71
C LEU A 34 5.06 -0.67 -6.72
N ASP A 35 5.26 0.59 -6.35
CA ASP A 35 4.22 1.63 -6.32
C ASP A 35 3.58 1.80 -7.70
N ALA A 36 4.39 1.83 -8.78
CA ALA A 36 3.87 1.90 -10.14
C ALA A 36 2.98 0.70 -10.52
N LEU A 37 3.38 -0.51 -10.11
CA LEU A 37 2.58 -1.72 -10.35
C LEU A 37 1.28 -1.73 -9.53
N VAL A 38 1.32 -1.24 -8.29
CA VAL A 38 0.13 -1.11 -7.44
C VAL A 38 -0.84 -0.09 -8.05
N LEU A 39 -0.37 1.10 -8.43
CA LEU A 39 -1.21 2.09 -9.10
C LEU A 39 -1.83 1.54 -10.38
N GLN A 40 -1.07 0.80 -11.18
CA GLN A 40 -1.58 0.13 -12.38
C GLN A 40 -2.69 -0.89 -12.04
N ALA A 41 -2.50 -1.73 -11.02
CA ALA A 41 -3.48 -2.74 -10.62
C ALA A 41 -4.81 -2.12 -10.14
N TYR A 42 -4.75 -0.96 -9.51
CA TYR A 42 -5.93 -0.19 -9.09
C TYR A 42 -6.47 0.74 -10.19
N GLY A 43 -5.80 0.87 -11.34
CA GLY A 43 -6.16 1.82 -12.39
C GLY A 43 -5.97 3.29 -12.00
N PHE A 44 -5.12 3.57 -11.00
CA PHE A 44 -4.83 4.91 -10.52
C PHE A 44 -3.71 5.57 -11.33
N ASN A 45 -3.86 6.88 -11.58
CA ASN A 45 -2.80 7.68 -12.18
C ASN A 45 -1.89 8.25 -11.07
N PRO A 46 -0.55 8.23 -11.24
CA PRO A 46 0.38 8.78 -10.25
C PRO A 46 0.19 10.29 -9.97
N ASN A 47 -0.47 11.03 -10.86
CA ASN A 47 -0.77 12.45 -10.68
C ASN A 47 -2.12 12.72 -10.01
N ASN A 48 -2.92 11.68 -9.72
CA ASN A 48 -4.17 11.84 -9.00
C ASN A 48 -3.90 12.12 -7.52
N ASP A 49 -4.89 12.73 -6.85
CA ASP A 49 -4.94 12.69 -5.39
C ASP A 49 -5.21 11.24 -4.95
N LEU A 50 -4.15 10.57 -4.48
CA LEU A 50 -4.23 9.18 -4.04
C LEU A 50 -5.14 9.01 -2.81
N LEU A 51 -5.17 9.99 -1.90
CA LEU A 51 -6.02 9.92 -0.72
C LEU A 51 -7.49 10.03 -1.11
N GLU A 52 -7.82 10.90 -2.06
CA GLU A 52 -9.17 10.99 -2.62
C GLU A 52 -9.59 9.65 -3.26
N LYS A 53 -8.74 9.07 -4.11
CA LYS A 53 -9.04 7.78 -4.76
C LYS A 53 -9.27 6.64 -3.76
N LEU A 54 -8.45 6.58 -2.71
CA LEU A 54 -8.61 5.59 -1.64
C LEU A 54 -9.89 5.83 -0.83
N LEU A 55 -10.22 7.09 -0.54
CA LEU A 55 -11.46 7.42 0.17
C LEU A 55 -12.70 7.05 -0.65
N THR A 56 -12.73 7.40 -1.94
CA THR A 56 -13.83 7.02 -2.84
C THR A 56 -14.00 5.51 -2.89
N LEU A 57 -12.91 4.76 -3.09
CA LEU A 57 -12.95 3.30 -3.11
C LEU A 57 -13.50 2.73 -1.79
N ASN A 58 -13.03 3.24 -0.64
CA ASN A 58 -13.50 2.79 0.67
C ASN A 58 -15.00 3.04 0.88
N LEU A 59 -15.50 4.21 0.45
CA LEU A 59 -16.92 4.53 0.56
C LEU A 59 -17.77 3.63 -0.34
N GLU A 60 -17.34 3.37 -1.58
CA GLU A 60 -18.02 2.44 -2.49
C GLU A 60 -18.09 1.03 -1.91
N LEU A 61 -16.99 0.53 -1.35
CA LEU A 61 -16.95 -0.79 -0.73
C LEU A 61 -17.85 -0.85 0.51
N ALA A 62 -17.79 0.16 1.39
CA ALA A 62 -18.65 0.21 2.57
C ALA A 62 -20.15 0.19 2.20
N GLU A 63 -20.55 0.86 1.12
CA GLU A 63 -21.94 0.81 0.64
C GLU A 63 -22.30 -0.56 0.05
N LYS A 64 -21.38 -1.25 -0.64
CA LYS A 64 -21.59 -2.63 -1.11
C LYS A 64 -21.79 -3.59 0.07
N GLU A 65 -20.95 -3.49 1.10
CA GLU A 65 -21.05 -4.30 2.31
C GLU A 65 -22.39 -4.10 3.02
N LYS A 66 -22.87 -2.85 3.13
CA LYS A 66 -24.19 -2.54 3.72
C LYS A 66 -25.35 -3.19 2.97
N ARG A 67 -25.23 -3.34 1.64
CA ARG A 67 -26.22 -4.03 0.81
C ARG A 67 -26.09 -5.56 0.85
N GLY A 68 -25.09 -6.09 1.55
CA GLY A 68 -24.78 -7.52 1.60
C GLY A 68 -24.16 -8.06 0.30
N GLU A 69 -23.64 -7.18 -0.56
CA GLU A 69 -22.95 -7.59 -1.78
C GLU A 69 -21.55 -8.13 -1.43
N PRO A 70 -21.06 -9.16 -2.15
CA PRO A 70 -19.72 -9.67 -1.94
C PRO A 70 -18.69 -8.60 -2.34
N VAL A 71 -17.90 -8.15 -1.37
CA VAL A 71 -16.70 -7.36 -1.64
C VAL A 71 -15.57 -8.33 -1.93
N VAL A 72 -15.38 -8.61 -3.23
CA VAL A 72 -14.32 -9.46 -3.73
C VAL A 72 -13.09 -8.59 -3.99
N SER A 73 -11.93 -9.02 -3.50
CA SER A 73 -10.68 -8.34 -3.78
C SER A 73 -10.35 -8.40 -5.29
N PRO A 74 -9.73 -7.38 -5.91
CA PRO A 74 -9.39 -7.39 -7.34
C PRO A 74 -8.57 -8.59 -7.82
N TRP A 75 -7.95 -9.35 -6.91
CA TRP A 75 -7.13 -10.52 -7.17
C TRP A 75 -7.74 -11.83 -6.65
N ALA A 76 -8.96 -11.84 -6.14
CA ALA A 76 -9.60 -13.10 -5.82
C ALA A 76 -9.78 -13.90 -7.12
N PRO A 77 -9.54 -15.23 -7.11
CA PRO A 77 -9.89 -16.06 -8.24
C PRO A 77 -11.37 -15.80 -8.57
N ASN A 78 -11.66 -15.56 -9.84
CA ASN A 78 -13.04 -15.47 -10.28
C ASN A 78 -13.64 -16.87 -10.16
N ASP A 79 -14.35 -17.14 -9.06
CA ASP A 79 -15.14 -18.35 -8.88
C ASP A 79 -16.37 -18.27 -9.82
N SER A 80 -16.11 -18.37 -11.13
CA SER A 80 -17.11 -18.60 -12.17
C SER A 80 -16.84 -19.94 -12.86
N ASN A 81 -16.68 -20.98 -12.05
CA ASN A 81 -17.05 -22.36 -12.40
C ASN A 81 -16.93 -23.28 -11.17
N GLN A 82 -18.05 -23.46 -10.45
CA GLN A 82 -18.46 -24.74 -9.86
C GLN A 82 -19.98 -24.85 -9.96
#